data_AF-A0A0H3LIQ0-F1
#
_entry.id   AF-A0A0H3LIQ0-F1
#
_cell.length_a   1.000
_cell.length_b   1.000
_cell.length_c   1.000
_cell.angle_alpha   90.00
_cell.angle_beta   90.00
_cell.angle_gamma   90.00
#
_symmetry.space_group_name_H-M   'P 1'
#
loop_
_entity.id
_entity.type
_entity.pdbx_description
1 polymer ?
#
loop_
_entity_poly.entity_id
_entity_poly.type
_entity_poly.pdbx_seq_one_letter_code
_entity_poly.pdbx_strand_id
1 'polypeptide(L)'
;MSPGGPVCFYGDDFTGATAHLAGFHEAGLNALMFLRTPTLAQAQRHLADEDVLGVAGISRSLAPAAMDQEIGPAFALFRALGARQAHYKICSTFDSSPRLGSIGRAIEIGRACFGAAPVPVVPACPSFGRYVVFGNLYAQAGDAVHRLDRHPAMSRHPATPMNEADLRRHLAGQTTLASALVDWRAVRAGGPALAEAWREAAAGDPGAVVFDTLEDADLDRIAAMLWEASAARPLFCVAAQGLAEGLGRHMAQVTLARRRVQAGIADAGPMLVLSGSAAPQNAVQIERALAAGWEGIRVDMARALSETDRPGLAREVGEAMLAALRGGRSVVAYTARGPDDPAIGQVRGLGLSEDVSVAAVTGLLFAQWARLAVQGAGLGRLVLAGGDTSSLAMRGLDAYALRIAAIARQGGRLCRLVSDQDWLDGVEVMLKGGQVGGPDAFVDAARAEAWRV
;
A
#
# COMPACT_ATOMS: atom_id res chain seq x y z
N MET A 1 1.88 8.03 -26.68
CA MET A 1 1.87 6.78 -25.89
C MET A 1 3.28 6.25 -25.89
N SER A 2 3.86 5.96 -24.72
CA SER A 2 5.15 5.27 -24.66
C SER A 2 5.03 3.95 -25.43
N PRO A 3 5.98 3.60 -26.30
CA PRO A 3 5.93 2.34 -27.05
C PRO A 3 5.95 1.19 -26.03
N GLY A 4 4.78 0.57 -25.80
CA GLY A 4 4.63 -0.60 -24.91
C GLY A 4 3.41 -0.63 -23.98
N GLY A 5 2.65 0.46 -23.81
CA GLY A 5 1.51 0.50 -22.86
C GLY A 5 1.92 0.87 -21.41
N PRO A 6 0.96 1.03 -20.48
CA PRO A 6 1.24 1.46 -19.10
C PRO A 6 1.88 0.34 -18.26
N VAL A 7 2.49 0.71 -17.14
CA VAL A 7 2.73 -0.26 -16.05
C VAL A 7 1.48 -0.33 -15.19
N CYS A 8 0.99 -1.53 -14.93
CA CYS A 8 -0.14 -1.75 -14.03
C CYS A 8 0.29 -2.51 -12.78
N PHE A 9 -0.35 -2.27 -11.65
CA PHE A 9 -0.16 -3.10 -10.46
C PHE A 9 -1.44 -3.31 -9.68
N TYR A 10 -1.53 -4.45 -9.01
CA TYR A 10 -2.53 -4.72 -7.99
C TYR A 10 -1.78 -5.00 -6.69
N GLY A 11 -2.11 -4.27 -5.61
CA GLY A 11 -1.56 -4.52 -4.29
C GLY A 11 -2.43 -5.48 -3.48
N ASP A 12 -1.82 -6.49 -2.87
CA ASP A 12 -2.49 -7.46 -2.01
C ASP A 12 -3.02 -6.87 -0.70
N ASP A 13 -2.53 -5.68 -0.32
CA ASP A 13 -3.07 -4.80 0.69
C ASP A 13 -2.95 -3.31 0.27
N PHE A 14 -3.68 -2.45 0.99
CA PHE A 14 -3.69 -1.02 0.73
C PHE A 14 -2.35 -0.34 1.05
N THR A 15 -1.72 -0.69 2.19
CA THR A 15 -0.47 -0.06 2.63
C THR A 15 0.67 -0.36 1.66
N GLY A 16 0.82 -1.62 1.25
CA GLY A 16 1.79 -2.03 0.23
C GLY A 16 1.50 -1.43 -1.14
N ALA A 17 0.23 -1.32 -1.54
CA ALA A 17 -0.17 -0.67 -2.78
C ALA A 17 0.28 0.81 -2.83
N THR A 18 0.06 1.56 -1.76
CA THR A 18 0.51 2.97 -1.69
C THR A 18 2.03 3.12 -1.65
N ALA A 19 2.75 2.18 -1.03
CA ALA A 19 4.22 2.15 -1.06
C ALA A 19 4.76 1.89 -2.47
N HIS A 20 4.13 0.97 -3.20
CA HIS A 20 4.46 0.67 -4.59
C HIS A 20 4.20 1.86 -5.50
N LEU A 21 3.07 2.56 -5.31
CA LEU A 21 2.75 3.80 -6.02
C LEU A 21 3.81 4.89 -5.76
N ALA A 22 4.26 5.01 -4.50
CA ALA A 22 5.26 6.00 -4.11
C ALA A 22 6.61 5.80 -4.81
N GLY A 23 7.06 4.55 -5.03
CA GLY A 23 8.30 4.29 -5.74
C GLY A 23 8.32 4.85 -7.18
N PHE A 24 7.17 4.87 -7.85
CA PHE A 24 7.04 5.52 -9.17
C PHE A 24 6.95 7.05 -9.06
N HIS A 25 6.23 7.56 -8.05
CA HIS A 25 6.15 9.01 -7.77
C HIS A 25 7.52 9.61 -7.51
N GLU A 26 8.34 8.97 -6.68
CA GLU A 26 9.70 9.43 -6.34
C GLU A 26 10.63 9.48 -7.55
N ALA A 27 10.38 8.64 -8.57
CA ALA A 27 11.08 8.70 -9.84
C ALA A 27 10.57 9.81 -10.78
N GLY A 28 9.51 10.53 -10.39
CA GLY A 28 8.90 11.61 -11.16
C GLY A 28 7.92 11.13 -12.25
N LEU A 29 7.39 9.90 -12.13
CA LEU A 29 6.36 9.37 -13.03
C LEU A 29 4.97 9.74 -12.54
N ASN A 30 4.04 9.92 -13.48
CA ASN A 30 2.64 10.09 -13.12
C ASN A 30 2.03 8.73 -12.77
N ALA A 31 1.50 8.62 -11.57
CA ALA A 31 0.94 7.38 -11.08
C ALA A 31 -0.39 7.62 -10.34
N LEU A 32 -1.38 6.80 -10.68
CA LEU A 32 -2.70 6.81 -10.06
C LEU A 32 -3.05 5.41 -9.56
N MET A 33 -3.66 5.34 -8.38
CA MET A 33 -4.14 4.08 -7.81
C MET A 33 -5.64 4.15 -7.52
N PHE A 34 -6.40 3.25 -8.13
CA PHE A 34 -7.81 3.04 -7.83
C PHE A 34 -7.98 2.36 -6.47
N LEU A 35 -8.99 2.77 -5.70
CA LEU A 35 -9.27 2.20 -4.36
C LEU A 35 -9.98 0.84 -4.44
N ARG A 36 -10.50 0.50 -5.62
CA ARG A 36 -11.16 -0.75 -6.02
C ARG A 36 -10.91 -0.98 -7.51
N THR A 37 -11.13 -2.18 -8.03
CA THR A 37 -11.02 -2.44 -9.47
C THR A 37 -12.01 -1.57 -10.25
N PRO A 38 -11.55 -0.64 -11.12
CA PRO A 38 -12.43 0.22 -11.88
C PRO A 38 -13.00 -0.50 -13.10
N THR A 39 -13.98 0.12 -13.76
CA THR A 39 -14.39 -0.32 -15.11
C THR A 39 -13.29 0.04 -16.12
N LEU A 40 -13.27 -0.66 -17.27
CA LEU A 40 -12.33 -0.35 -18.36
C LEU A 40 -12.46 1.11 -18.82
N ALA A 41 -13.69 1.61 -18.99
CA ALA A 41 -13.95 2.99 -19.38
C ALA A 41 -13.38 3.99 -18.35
N GLN A 42 -13.55 3.72 -17.05
CA GLN A 42 -13.01 4.58 -16.00
C GLN A 42 -11.47 4.57 -15.98
N ALA A 43 -10.83 3.42 -16.17
CA ALA A 43 -9.38 3.33 -16.27
C ALA A 43 -8.83 4.05 -17.52
N GLN A 44 -9.52 3.92 -18.66
CA GLN A 44 -9.16 4.57 -19.92
C GLN A 44 -9.17 6.10 -19.83
N ARG A 45 -9.99 6.71 -18.96
CA ARG A 45 -9.96 8.16 -18.69
C ARG A 45 -8.59 8.68 -18.27
N HIS A 46 -7.75 7.83 -17.66
CA HIS A 46 -6.47 8.22 -17.07
C HIS A 46 -5.25 7.81 -17.90
N LEU A 47 -5.39 6.93 -18.90
CA LEU A 47 -4.26 6.44 -19.72
C LEU A 47 -3.52 7.54 -20.49
N ALA A 48 -4.17 8.66 -20.77
CA ALA A 48 -3.55 9.80 -21.42
C ALA A 48 -2.55 10.53 -20.51
N ASP A 49 -2.73 10.45 -19.20
CA ASP A 49 -1.98 11.27 -18.23
C ASP A 49 -1.06 10.45 -17.33
N GLU A 50 -1.34 9.16 -17.13
CA GLU A 50 -0.64 8.32 -16.16
C GLU A 50 0.32 7.33 -16.85
N ASP A 51 1.54 7.25 -16.33
CA ASP A 51 2.52 6.22 -16.72
C ASP A 51 2.23 4.89 -16.01
N VAL A 52 1.62 4.98 -14.81
CA VAL A 52 1.34 3.84 -13.93
C VAL A 52 -0.10 3.86 -13.42
N LEU A 53 -0.79 2.72 -13.52
CA LEU A 53 -2.13 2.53 -12.96
C LEU A 53 -2.14 1.40 -11.93
N GLY A 54 -2.56 1.70 -10.71
CA GLY A 54 -2.65 0.77 -9.59
C GLY A 54 -4.07 0.41 -9.19
N VAL A 55 -4.26 -0.73 -8.54
CA VAL A 55 -5.48 -1.09 -7.80
C VAL A 55 -5.10 -1.50 -6.38
N ALA A 56 -5.73 -0.88 -5.39
CA ALA A 56 -5.60 -1.28 -4.00
C ALA A 56 -6.55 -2.43 -3.68
N GLY A 57 -5.99 -3.62 -3.49
CA GLY A 57 -6.70 -4.85 -3.20
C GLY A 57 -6.68 -5.26 -1.73
N ILE A 58 -7.22 -6.46 -1.48
CA ILE A 58 -7.30 -7.08 -0.14
C ILE A 58 -6.89 -8.55 -0.14
N SER A 59 -6.29 -9.04 -1.22
CA SER A 59 -6.10 -10.48 -1.44
C SER A 59 -5.22 -11.17 -0.42
N ARG A 60 -4.36 -10.44 0.32
CA ARG A 60 -3.53 -11.00 1.40
C ARG A 60 -4.36 -11.66 2.51
N SER A 61 -5.56 -11.15 2.76
CA SER A 61 -6.47 -11.65 3.80
C SER A 61 -7.53 -12.61 3.27
N LEU A 62 -7.42 -13.06 2.01
CA LEU A 62 -8.39 -13.94 1.38
C LEU A 62 -7.87 -15.36 1.25
N ALA A 63 -8.78 -16.34 1.37
CA ALA A 63 -8.49 -17.71 1.00
C ALA A 63 -8.32 -17.83 -0.53
N PRO A 64 -7.54 -18.80 -1.05
CA PRO A 64 -7.26 -18.94 -2.47
C PRO A 64 -8.48 -18.86 -3.40
N ALA A 65 -9.59 -19.52 -3.04
CA ALA A 65 -10.82 -19.49 -3.85
C ALA A 65 -11.46 -18.10 -3.95
N ALA A 66 -11.33 -17.27 -2.92
CA ALA A 66 -11.82 -15.88 -2.94
C ALA A 66 -10.85 -14.95 -3.69
N MET A 67 -9.55 -15.30 -3.74
CA MET A 67 -8.57 -14.53 -4.50
C MET A 67 -8.88 -14.52 -6.01
N ASP A 68 -9.46 -15.59 -6.55
CA ASP A 68 -9.90 -15.65 -7.95
C ASP A 68 -10.88 -14.53 -8.30
N GLN A 69 -11.86 -14.31 -7.44
CA GLN A 69 -12.92 -13.30 -7.65
C GLN A 69 -12.40 -11.88 -7.44
N GLU A 70 -11.43 -11.69 -6.53
CA GLU A 70 -10.85 -10.39 -6.24
C GLU A 70 -9.78 -9.98 -7.28
N ILE A 71 -8.84 -10.87 -7.60
CA ILE A 71 -7.66 -10.57 -8.44
C ILE A 71 -8.00 -10.70 -9.93
N GLY A 72 -8.78 -11.71 -10.31
CA GLY A 72 -9.08 -12.03 -11.71
C GLY A 72 -9.59 -10.84 -12.53
N PRO A 73 -10.59 -10.07 -12.03
CA PRO A 73 -11.07 -8.87 -12.71
C PRO A 73 -10.00 -7.78 -12.89
N ALA A 74 -9.12 -7.58 -11.89
CA ALA A 74 -8.05 -6.58 -11.97
C ALA A 74 -7.00 -6.97 -13.03
N PHE A 75 -6.60 -8.23 -13.08
CA PHE A 75 -5.64 -8.70 -14.11
C PHE A 75 -6.24 -8.68 -15.51
N ALA A 76 -7.52 -9.07 -15.66
CA ALA A 76 -8.23 -8.97 -16.93
C ALA A 76 -8.31 -7.52 -17.42
N LEU A 77 -8.56 -6.57 -16.51
CA LEU A 77 -8.51 -5.14 -16.80
C LEU A 77 -7.11 -4.71 -17.28
N PHE A 78 -6.04 -5.06 -16.57
CA PHE A 78 -4.68 -4.67 -16.97
C PHE A 78 -4.30 -5.22 -18.35
N ARG A 79 -4.70 -6.45 -18.66
CA ARG A 79 -4.56 -7.00 -20.01
C ARG A 79 -5.34 -6.21 -21.05
N ALA A 80 -6.60 -5.84 -20.76
CA ALA A 80 -7.43 -5.05 -21.66
C ALA A 80 -6.89 -3.62 -21.87
N LEU A 81 -6.19 -3.07 -20.87
CA LEU A 81 -5.47 -1.78 -20.99
C LEU A 81 -4.17 -1.90 -21.80
N GLY A 82 -3.76 -3.11 -22.19
CA GLY A 82 -2.50 -3.34 -22.90
C GLY A 82 -1.28 -3.07 -22.02
N ALA A 83 -1.33 -3.44 -20.74
CA ALA A 83 -0.22 -3.21 -19.82
C ALA A 83 1.09 -3.83 -20.34
N ARG A 84 2.17 -3.04 -20.34
CA ARG A 84 3.53 -3.50 -20.65
C ARG A 84 4.02 -4.47 -19.59
N GLN A 85 3.81 -4.08 -18.34
CA GLN A 85 4.08 -4.91 -17.17
C GLN A 85 2.87 -4.85 -16.24
N ALA A 86 2.54 -5.99 -15.64
CA ALA A 86 1.50 -6.13 -14.63
C ALA A 86 2.13 -6.69 -13.36
N HIS A 87 2.08 -5.97 -12.25
CA HIS A 87 2.69 -6.39 -10.99
C HIS A 87 1.62 -6.86 -10.01
N TYR A 88 1.77 -8.06 -9.46
CA TYR A 88 1.15 -8.42 -8.19
C TYR A 88 2.07 -7.96 -7.07
N LYS A 89 1.71 -6.82 -6.46
CA LYS A 89 2.44 -6.23 -5.34
C LYS A 89 2.14 -7.01 -4.06
N ILE A 90 3.19 -7.56 -3.45
CA ILE A 90 3.17 -8.34 -2.20
C ILE A 90 3.88 -7.63 -1.05
N CYS A 91 3.69 -8.11 0.18
CA CYS A 91 4.50 -7.70 1.33
C CYS A 91 5.99 -8.07 1.12
N SER A 92 6.91 -7.20 1.52
CA SER A 92 8.36 -7.46 1.41
C SER A 92 8.86 -8.56 2.35
N THR A 93 8.05 -8.99 3.32
CA THR A 93 8.29 -10.17 4.16
C THR A 93 7.59 -11.43 3.64
N PHE A 94 7.07 -11.39 2.40
CA PHE A 94 6.50 -12.54 1.69
C PHE A 94 5.32 -13.20 2.41
N ASP A 95 4.56 -12.41 3.18
CA ASP A 95 3.38 -12.80 3.96
C ASP A 95 2.37 -13.57 3.12
N SER A 96 2.41 -14.90 3.20
CA SER A 96 1.49 -15.76 2.48
C SER A 96 1.45 -17.16 3.09
N SER A 97 0.39 -17.90 2.78
CA SER A 97 0.27 -19.31 3.16
C SER A 97 -0.59 -20.07 2.14
N PRO A 98 -0.63 -21.41 2.22
CA PRO A 98 -1.50 -22.20 1.35
C PRO A 98 -2.99 -21.93 1.57
N ARG A 99 -3.37 -21.35 2.72
CA ARG A 99 -4.77 -21.13 3.12
C ARG A 99 -5.21 -19.67 3.06
N LEU A 100 -4.28 -18.72 3.05
CA LEU A 100 -4.54 -17.29 3.18
C LEU A 100 -3.48 -16.50 2.41
N GLY A 101 -3.91 -15.60 1.54
CA GLY A 101 -3.03 -14.69 0.80
C GLY A 101 -2.02 -15.39 -0.09
N SER A 102 -2.37 -16.55 -0.67
CA SER A 102 -1.44 -17.42 -1.41
C SER A 102 -0.81 -16.71 -2.62
N ILE A 103 0.49 -16.42 -2.53
CA ILE A 103 1.28 -15.88 -3.65
C ILE A 103 1.33 -16.92 -4.78
N GLY A 104 1.39 -18.21 -4.46
CA GLY A 104 1.31 -19.30 -5.45
C GLY A 104 0.01 -19.21 -6.27
N ARG A 105 -1.13 -18.96 -5.62
CA ARG A 105 -2.41 -18.77 -6.32
C ARG A 105 -2.41 -17.53 -7.20
N ALA A 106 -1.84 -16.42 -6.73
CA ALA A 106 -1.72 -15.22 -7.53
C ALA A 106 -0.84 -15.42 -8.79
N ILE A 107 0.23 -16.23 -8.68
CA ILE A 107 1.07 -16.63 -9.83
C ILE A 107 0.25 -17.43 -10.85
N GLU A 108 -0.56 -18.39 -10.40
CA GLU A 108 -1.42 -19.18 -11.29
C GLU A 108 -2.44 -18.31 -12.04
N ILE A 109 -3.13 -17.39 -11.34
CA ILE A 109 -4.08 -16.45 -11.94
C ILE A 109 -3.37 -15.53 -12.94
N GLY A 110 -2.18 -15.03 -12.58
CA GLY A 110 -1.35 -14.20 -13.45
C GLY A 110 -0.95 -14.92 -14.74
N ARG A 111 -0.45 -16.15 -14.64
CA ARG A 111 -0.08 -16.97 -15.81
C ARG A 111 -1.28 -17.28 -16.71
N ALA A 112 -2.45 -17.57 -16.11
CA ALA A 112 -3.68 -17.76 -16.88
C ALA A 112 -4.11 -16.48 -17.63
N CYS A 113 -3.83 -15.30 -17.07
CA CYS A 113 -4.23 -14.03 -17.66
C CYS A 113 -3.25 -13.51 -18.72
N PHE A 114 -1.94 -13.54 -18.42
CA PHE A 114 -0.87 -12.92 -19.22
C PHE A 114 -0.02 -13.92 -20.02
N GLY A 115 -0.28 -15.23 -19.87
CA GLY A 115 0.41 -16.30 -20.57
C GLY A 115 1.31 -17.13 -19.65
N ALA A 116 1.64 -18.35 -20.09
CA ALA A 116 2.34 -19.34 -19.27
C ALA A 116 3.83 -19.05 -19.02
N ALA A 117 4.33 -17.86 -19.35
CA ALA A 117 5.71 -17.47 -19.06
C ALA A 117 6.07 -17.69 -17.58
N PRO A 118 7.33 -18.03 -17.26
CA PRO A 118 7.82 -17.94 -15.90
C PRO A 118 7.65 -16.53 -15.33
N VAL A 119 7.13 -16.45 -14.10
CA VAL A 119 6.84 -15.17 -13.43
C VAL A 119 8.06 -14.71 -12.63
N PRO A 120 8.65 -13.53 -12.91
CA PRO A 120 9.68 -12.93 -12.05
C PRO A 120 9.14 -12.67 -10.64
N VAL A 121 9.88 -13.10 -9.62
CA VAL A 121 9.56 -12.89 -8.20
C VAL A 121 10.67 -12.06 -7.55
N VAL A 122 10.36 -10.81 -7.20
CA VAL A 122 11.31 -9.82 -6.68
C VAL A 122 10.80 -9.23 -5.35
N PRO A 123 10.94 -9.95 -4.22
CA PRO A 123 10.35 -9.53 -2.95
C PRO A 123 11.27 -8.62 -2.11
N ALA A 124 12.52 -8.46 -2.52
CA ALA A 124 13.49 -7.65 -1.81
C ALA A 124 13.13 -6.15 -1.81
N CYS A 125 13.55 -5.49 -0.75
CA CYS A 125 13.45 -4.05 -0.58
C CYS A 125 14.59 -3.62 0.39
N PRO A 126 15.82 -3.50 -0.13
CA PRO A 126 17.01 -3.23 0.69
C PRO A 126 16.92 -1.93 1.49
N SER A 127 16.32 -0.88 0.92
CA SER A 127 15.98 0.38 1.60
C SER A 127 15.12 0.20 2.87
N PHE A 128 14.39 -0.92 2.97
CA PHE A 128 13.63 -1.33 4.14
C PHE A 128 14.27 -2.51 4.89
N GLY A 129 15.51 -2.89 4.60
CA GLY A 129 16.20 -3.99 5.28
C GLY A 129 15.67 -5.38 4.91
N ARG A 130 15.14 -5.56 3.69
CA ARG A 130 14.68 -6.85 3.17
C ARG A 130 15.57 -7.30 2.01
N TYR A 131 16.19 -8.47 2.15
CA TYR A 131 17.23 -8.96 1.26
C TYR A 131 16.96 -10.41 0.84
N VAL A 132 17.32 -10.79 -0.38
CA VAL A 132 17.23 -12.19 -0.84
C VAL A 132 18.62 -12.65 -1.27
N VAL A 133 19.11 -13.73 -0.66
CA VAL A 133 20.43 -14.29 -0.97
C VAL A 133 20.33 -15.81 -1.06
N PHE A 134 20.77 -16.38 -2.17
CA PHE A 134 20.62 -17.78 -2.54
C PHE A 134 19.17 -18.28 -2.36
N GLY A 135 18.20 -17.46 -2.78
CA GLY A 135 16.77 -17.70 -2.67
C GLY A 135 16.19 -17.58 -1.26
N ASN A 136 17.02 -17.29 -0.24
CA ASN A 136 16.58 -17.14 1.14
C ASN A 136 16.25 -15.67 1.43
N LEU A 137 15.06 -15.40 1.97
CA LEU A 137 14.64 -14.06 2.40
C LEU A 137 15.17 -13.75 3.81
N TYR A 138 15.70 -12.55 3.96
CA TYR A 138 16.17 -11.97 5.21
C TYR A 138 15.44 -10.64 5.47
N ALA A 139 15.17 -10.36 6.74
CA ALA A 139 14.53 -9.12 7.17
C ALA A 139 15.19 -8.58 8.45
N GLN A 140 15.32 -7.25 8.52
CA GLN A 140 15.86 -6.55 9.68
C GLN A 140 14.83 -6.43 10.81
N ALA A 141 15.27 -6.69 12.05
CA ALA A 141 14.55 -6.37 13.28
C ALA A 141 15.51 -5.67 14.25
N GLY A 142 15.25 -4.38 14.55
CA GLY A 142 16.21 -3.56 15.28
C GLY A 142 17.54 -3.47 14.50
N ASP A 143 18.66 -3.72 15.17
CA ASP A 143 19.99 -3.62 14.57
C ASP A 143 20.46 -4.92 13.87
N ALA A 144 19.65 -5.99 13.90
CA ALA A 144 20.04 -7.30 13.39
C ALA A 144 19.24 -7.72 12.16
N VAL A 145 19.91 -8.40 11.23
CA VAL A 145 19.28 -9.03 10.06
C VAL A 145 19.07 -10.51 10.36
N HIS A 146 17.82 -10.97 10.22
CA HIS A 146 17.43 -12.34 10.47
C HIS A 146 17.02 -13.03 9.18
N ARG A 147 17.33 -14.32 9.02
CA ARG A 147 16.57 -15.15 8.08
C ARG A 147 15.10 -15.09 8.47
N LEU A 148 14.21 -15.03 7.49
CA LEU A 148 12.78 -14.81 7.73
C LEU A 148 12.16 -15.85 8.67
N ASP A 149 12.56 -17.12 8.52
CA ASP A 149 12.14 -18.25 9.36
C ASP A 149 12.58 -18.16 10.83
N ARG A 150 13.49 -17.24 11.14
CA ARG A 150 14.01 -16.98 12.50
C ARG A 150 13.71 -15.56 12.96
N HIS A 151 13.01 -14.77 12.15
CA HIS A 151 12.70 -13.39 12.48
C HIS A 151 11.75 -13.37 13.69
N PRO A 152 12.01 -12.53 14.72
CA PRO A 152 11.29 -12.60 16.01
C PRO A 152 9.77 -12.34 15.86
N ALA A 153 9.37 -11.45 14.96
CA ALA A 153 7.96 -11.22 14.62
C ALA A 153 7.43 -12.17 13.54
N MET A 154 8.04 -12.20 12.34
CA MET A 154 7.49 -12.94 11.19
C MET A 154 7.37 -14.45 11.38
N SER A 155 8.28 -15.10 12.10
CA SER A 155 8.15 -16.55 12.40
C SER A 155 6.93 -16.89 13.25
N ARG A 156 6.32 -15.90 13.90
CA ARG A 156 5.15 -16.01 14.77
C ARG A 156 4.02 -15.09 14.30
N HIS A 157 4.05 -14.66 13.04
CA HIS A 157 3.03 -13.76 12.49
C HIS A 157 1.64 -14.41 12.67
N PRO A 158 0.64 -13.70 13.22
CA PRO A 158 -0.63 -14.30 13.64
C PRO A 158 -1.44 -14.90 12.49
N ALA A 159 -1.32 -14.34 11.28
CA ALA A 159 -2.06 -14.80 10.11
C ALA A 159 -1.24 -15.73 9.19
N THR A 160 0.05 -15.43 9.03
CA THR A 160 0.95 -16.06 8.03
C THR A 160 2.33 -16.27 8.65
N PRO A 161 2.48 -17.15 9.65
CA PRO A 161 3.76 -17.40 10.29
C PRO A 161 4.77 -17.93 9.27
N MET A 162 5.90 -17.22 9.14
CA MET A 162 6.93 -17.51 8.14
C MET A 162 7.92 -18.52 8.72
N ASN A 163 7.74 -19.80 8.40
CA ASN A 163 8.56 -20.91 8.91
C ASN A 163 9.61 -21.42 7.90
N GLU A 164 9.66 -20.82 6.71
CA GLU A 164 10.59 -21.15 5.64
C GLU A 164 11.14 -19.84 5.06
N ALA A 165 12.46 -19.77 4.88
CA ALA A 165 13.14 -18.61 4.32
C ALA A 165 13.48 -18.81 2.84
N ASP A 166 13.68 -20.04 2.38
CA ASP A 166 13.86 -20.34 0.96
C ASP A 166 12.52 -20.14 0.24
N LEU A 167 12.44 -19.07 -0.54
CA LEU A 167 11.22 -18.63 -1.20
C LEU A 167 10.67 -19.68 -2.17
N ARG A 168 11.54 -20.51 -2.77
CA ARG A 168 11.11 -21.59 -3.68
C ARG A 168 10.40 -22.70 -2.91
N ARG A 169 10.90 -23.05 -1.72
CA ARG A 169 10.28 -24.03 -0.84
C ARG A 169 8.96 -23.50 -0.26
N HIS A 170 8.93 -22.21 0.11
CA HIS A 170 7.71 -21.56 0.58
C HIS A 170 6.63 -21.49 -0.50
N LEU A 171 7.01 -21.21 -1.76
CA LEU A 171 6.10 -21.25 -2.91
C LEU A 171 5.62 -22.66 -3.24
N ALA A 172 6.48 -23.68 -3.12
CA ALA A 172 6.09 -25.09 -3.33
C ALA A 172 5.01 -25.57 -2.35
N GLY A 173 4.87 -24.92 -1.19
CA GLY A 173 3.73 -25.16 -0.28
C GLY A 173 2.40 -24.58 -0.78
N GLN A 174 2.42 -23.63 -1.72
CA GLN A 174 1.26 -22.84 -2.16
C GLN A 174 0.80 -23.16 -3.58
N THR A 175 1.64 -23.77 -4.40
CA THR A 175 1.35 -24.13 -5.80
C THR A 175 2.18 -25.35 -6.22
N THR A 176 1.68 -26.09 -7.21
CA THR A 176 2.42 -27.20 -7.84
C THR A 176 3.44 -26.73 -8.88
N LEU A 177 3.43 -25.43 -9.20
CA LEU A 177 4.35 -24.85 -10.17
C LEU A 177 5.79 -24.82 -9.64
N ALA A 178 6.74 -25.30 -10.44
CA ALA A 178 8.15 -25.24 -10.10
C ALA A 178 8.66 -23.80 -9.98
N SER A 179 9.68 -23.58 -9.14
CA SER A 179 10.35 -22.30 -8.98
C SER A 179 11.85 -22.43 -9.25
N ALA A 180 12.41 -21.50 -10.04
CA ALA A 180 13.85 -21.38 -10.28
C ALA A 180 14.46 -20.17 -9.55
N LEU A 181 15.77 -19.98 -9.69
CA LEU A 181 16.53 -18.90 -9.05
C LEU A 181 17.49 -18.26 -10.06
N VAL A 182 17.51 -16.93 -10.10
CA VAL A 182 18.64 -16.14 -10.60
C VAL A 182 19.36 -15.57 -9.38
N ASP A 183 20.57 -16.07 -9.12
CA ASP A 183 21.30 -15.71 -7.92
C ASP A 183 21.99 -14.34 -8.02
N TRP A 184 22.49 -13.84 -6.88
CA TRP A 184 23.05 -12.49 -6.79
C TRP A 184 24.28 -12.30 -7.68
N ARG A 185 25.02 -13.38 -8.00
CA ARG A 185 26.22 -13.31 -8.84
C ARG A 185 25.82 -13.00 -10.28
N ALA A 186 24.79 -13.68 -10.78
CA ALA A 186 24.21 -13.40 -12.08
C ALA A 186 23.61 -11.99 -12.16
N VAL A 187 22.91 -11.55 -11.11
CA VAL A 187 22.37 -10.18 -11.01
C VAL A 187 23.48 -9.13 -11.08
N ARG A 188 24.57 -9.31 -10.32
CA ARG A 188 25.68 -8.36 -10.30
C ARG A 188 26.53 -8.36 -11.56
N ALA A 189 26.60 -9.49 -12.28
CA ALA A 189 27.23 -9.52 -13.60
C ALA A 189 26.53 -8.55 -14.57
N GLY A 190 25.21 -8.37 -14.44
CA GLY A 190 24.42 -7.37 -15.15
C GLY A 190 24.37 -7.58 -16.67
N GLY A 191 23.73 -6.64 -17.37
CA GLY A 191 23.73 -6.59 -18.84
C GLY A 191 23.37 -7.92 -19.52
N PRO A 192 24.11 -8.32 -20.58
CA PRO A 192 23.86 -9.57 -21.28
C PRO A 192 23.94 -10.83 -20.41
N ALA A 193 24.80 -10.84 -19.38
CA ALA A 193 24.97 -12.00 -18.49
C ALA A 193 23.72 -12.24 -17.62
N LEU A 194 23.11 -11.17 -17.10
CA LEU A 194 21.84 -11.27 -16.37
C LEU A 194 20.70 -11.73 -17.30
N ALA A 195 20.67 -11.24 -18.54
CA ALA A 195 19.66 -11.64 -19.51
C ALA A 195 19.80 -13.13 -19.92
N GLU A 196 21.03 -13.65 -20.04
CA GLU A 196 21.27 -15.08 -20.26
C GLU A 196 20.84 -15.91 -19.04
N ALA A 197 21.25 -15.52 -17.83
CA ALA A 197 20.85 -16.23 -16.61
C ALA A 197 19.32 -16.29 -16.43
N TRP A 198 18.61 -15.21 -16.78
CA TRP A 198 17.15 -15.20 -16.85
C TRP A 198 16.61 -16.22 -17.87
N ARG A 199 17.16 -16.25 -19.09
CA ARG A 199 16.75 -17.21 -20.12
C ARG A 199 17.03 -18.66 -19.71
N GLU A 200 18.18 -18.93 -19.12
CA GLU A 200 18.54 -20.26 -18.60
C GLU A 200 17.60 -20.70 -17.47
N ALA A 201 17.33 -19.83 -16.50
CA ALA A 201 16.38 -20.10 -15.42
C ALA A 201 14.95 -20.33 -15.95
N ALA A 202 14.57 -19.62 -17.02
CA ALA A 202 13.29 -19.76 -17.68
C ALA A 202 13.19 -20.99 -18.62
N ALA A 203 14.30 -21.58 -19.05
CA ALA A 203 14.33 -22.64 -20.07
C ALA A 203 13.63 -23.94 -19.61
N GLY A 204 13.58 -24.19 -18.30
CA GLY A 204 12.84 -25.31 -17.71
C GLY A 204 11.33 -25.07 -17.54
N ASP A 205 10.81 -23.96 -18.08
CA ASP A 205 9.43 -23.47 -17.91
C ASP A 205 8.91 -23.53 -16.45
N PRO A 206 9.68 -23.04 -15.45
CA PRO A 206 9.17 -22.95 -14.10
C PRO A 206 8.00 -21.97 -14.05
N GLY A 207 7.05 -22.14 -13.13
CA GLY A 207 6.01 -21.13 -12.96
C GLY A 207 6.52 -19.81 -12.40
N ALA A 208 7.64 -19.83 -11.67
CA ALA A 208 8.24 -18.67 -11.06
C ALA A 208 9.77 -18.69 -11.11
N VAL A 209 10.40 -17.51 -11.13
CA VAL A 209 11.85 -17.34 -11.00
C VAL A 209 12.12 -16.29 -9.94
N VAL A 210 12.73 -16.71 -8.84
CA VAL A 210 13.12 -15.82 -7.75
C VAL A 210 14.42 -15.10 -8.13
N PHE A 211 14.50 -13.82 -7.82
CA PHE A 211 15.72 -13.04 -7.96
C PHE A 211 16.32 -12.76 -6.58
N ASP A 212 17.60 -13.08 -6.42
CA ASP A 212 18.38 -12.56 -5.32
C ASP A 212 18.57 -11.05 -5.47
N THR A 213 18.68 -10.34 -4.36
CA THR A 213 18.85 -8.89 -4.32
C THR A 213 19.40 -8.51 -2.94
N LEU A 214 20.56 -7.83 -2.91
CA LEU A 214 21.18 -7.37 -1.68
C LEU A 214 21.15 -5.84 -1.56
N GLU A 215 21.22 -5.12 -2.67
CA GLU A 215 21.29 -3.65 -2.70
C GLU A 215 20.34 -3.06 -3.74
N ASP A 216 20.02 -1.76 -3.64
CA ASP A 216 19.13 -1.10 -4.59
C ASP A 216 19.69 -1.10 -6.02
N ALA A 217 21.02 -1.14 -6.18
CA ALA A 217 21.66 -1.29 -7.48
C ALA A 217 21.37 -2.66 -8.13
N ASP A 218 21.10 -3.71 -7.34
CA ASP A 218 20.64 -5.00 -7.86
C ASP A 218 19.22 -4.88 -8.41
N LEU A 219 18.33 -4.14 -7.71
CA LEU A 219 16.98 -3.84 -8.19
C LEU A 219 16.98 -3.05 -9.49
N ASP A 220 17.89 -2.08 -9.64
CA ASP A 220 18.02 -1.30 -10.89
C ASP A 220 18.38 -2.20 -12.08
N ARG A 221 19.32 -3.15 -11.89
CA ARG A 221 19.72 -4.11 -12.93
C ARG A 221 18.58 -5.05 -13.29
N ILE A 222 17.88 -5.59 -12.28
CA ILE A 222 16.72 -6.47 -12.48
C ILE A 222 15.63 -5.70 -13.24
N ALA A 223 15.29 -4.49 -12.79
CA ALA A 223 14.23 -3.69 -13.39
C ALA A 223 14.52 -3.33 -14.86
N ALA A 224 15.76 -2.95 -15.20
CA ALA A 224 16.17 -2.70 -16.57
C ALA A 224 16.04 -3.96 -17.43
N MET A 225 16.51 -5.11 -16.95
CA MET A 225 16.39 -6.39 -17.67
C MET A 225 14.93 -6.78 -17.91
N LEU A 226 14.08 -6.68 -16.88
CA LEU A 226 12.64 -6.99 -17.00
C LEU A 226 11.92 -6.01 -17.92
N TRP A 227 12.32 -4.74 -17.94
CA TRP A 227 11.79 -3.75 -18.87
C TRP A 227 12.12 -4.11 -20.32
N GLU A 228 13.35 -4.50 -20.63
CA GLU A 228 13.73 -4.99 -21.96
C GLU A 228 12.98 -6.28 -22.32
N ALA A 229 12.88 -7.23 -21.39
CA ALA A 229 12.13 -8.48 -21.60
C ALA A 229 10.64 -8.23 -21.90
N SER A 230 10.06 -7.17 -21.33
CA SER A 230 8.66 -6.76 -21.58
C SER A 230 8.42 -6.12 -22.95
N ALA A 231 9.47 -5.83 -23.73
CA ALA A 231 9.31 -5.26 -25.08
C ALA A 231 8.70 -6.27 -26.07
N ALA A 232 8.95 -7.56 -25.90
CA ALA A 232 8.45 -8.61 -26.78
C ALA A 232 7.00 -9.04 -26.46
N ARG A 233 6.61 -8.99 -25.18
CA ARG A 233 5.29 -9.37 -24.69
C ARG A 233 5.02 -8.74 -23.31
N PRO A 234 3.75 -8.56 -22.93
CA PRO A 234 3.40 -8.18 -21.57
C PRO A 234 4.07 -9.10 -20.54
N LEU A 235 4.66 -8.51 -19.50
CA LEU A 235 5.32 -9.25 -18.43
C LEU A 235 4.52 -9.16 -17.13
N PHE A 236 4.14 -10.31 -16.57
CA PHE A 236 3.53 -10.37 -15.25
C PHE A 236 4.60 -10.67 -14.20
N CYS A 237 4.68 -9.83 -13.16
CA CYS A 237 5.69 -9.92 -12.10
C CYS A 237 5.01 -10.03 -10.73
N VAL A 238 5.63 -10.76 -9.80
CA VAL A 238 5.30 -10.70 -8.38
C VAL A 238 6.42 -9.93 -7.69
N ALA A 239 6.10 -8.84 -6.99
CA ALA A 239 7.16 -8.02 -6.42
C ALA A 239 6.75 -7.24 -5.17
N ALA A 240 7.73 -6.95 -4.32
CA ALA A 240 7.60 -5.90 -3.31
C ALA A 240 7.90 -4.52 -3.92
N GLN A 241 7.88 -3.47 -3.09
CA GLN A 241 8.02 -2.09 -3.56
C GLN A 241 9.41 -1.78 -4.14
N GLY A 242 10.45 -2.54 -3.78
CA GLY A 242 11.79 -2.35 -4.33
C GLY A 242 11.83 -2.45 -5.86
N LEU A 243 11.01 -3.33 -6.48
CA LEU A 243 10.93 -3.38 -7.94
C LEU A 243 10.27 -2.12 -8.53
N ALA A 244 9.26 -1.53 -7.86
CA ALA A 244 8.67 -0.27 -8.33
C ALA A 244 9.68 0.89 -8.24
N GLU A 245 10.48 0.94 -7.18
CA GLU A 245 11.54 1.95 -7.02
C GLU A 245 12.58 1.84 -8.15
N GLY A 246 13.13 0.63 -8.39
CA GLY A 246 14.10 0.39 -9.46
C GLY A 246 13.52 0.60 -10.87
N LEU A 247 12.29 0.11 -11.10
CA LEU A 247 11.62 0.29 -12.39
C LEU A 247 11.25 1.75 -12.64
N GLY A 248 10.80 2.47 -11.62
CA GLY A 248 10.52 3.90 -11.71
C GLY A 248 11.76 4.68 -12.16
N ARG A 249 12.91 4.45 -11.50
CA ARG A 249 14.19 5.06 -11.89
C ARG A 249 14.58 4.75 -13.33
N HIS A 250 14.44 3.48 -13.74
CA HIS A 250 14.75 3.08 -15.11
C HIS A 250 13.81 3.77 -16.13
N MET A 251 12.50 3.72 -15.90
CA MET A 251 11.50 4.37 -16.76
C MET A 251 11.71 5.88 -16.89
N ALA A 252 12.12 6.55 -15.81
CA ALA A 252 12.43 7.98 -15.84
C ALA A 252 13.66 8.32 -16.72
N GLN A 253 14.54 7.35 -16.99
CA GLN A 253 15.69 7.50 -17.88
C GLN A 253 15.36 7.18 -19.34
N VAL A 254 14.55 6.15 -19.59
CA VAL A 254 14.33 5.59 -20.94
C VAL A 254 13.02 6.04 -21.60
N THR A 255 12.10 6.63 -20.83
CA THR A 255 10.88 7.21 -21.38
C THR A 255 10.94 8.73 -21.25
N LEU A 256 10.38 9.44 -22.24
CA LEU A 256 10.04 10.86 -22.08
C LEU A 256 8.86 10.92 -21.09
N ALA A 257 9.18 10.79 -19.81
CA ALA A 257 8.19 10.81 -18.74
C ALA A 257 7.36 12.10 -18.89
N ARG A 258 6.05 11.94 -18.96
CA ARG A 258 5.12 13.07 -18.97
C ARG A 258 5.10 13.61 -17.55
N ARG A 259 6.04 14.49 -17.20
CA ARG A 259 6.03 15.07 -15.85
C ARG A 259 4.84 16.01 -15.73
N ARG A 260 3.85 15.62 -14.93
CA ARG A 260 2.84 16.59 -14.49
C ARG A 260 3.56 17.63 -13.63
N VAL A 261 3.29 18.90 -13.90
CA VAL A 261 3.70 19.97 -12.97
C VAL A 261 2.95 19.70 -11.67
N GLN A 262 3.67 19.19 -10.67
CA GLN A 262 3.09 19.01 -9.35
C GLN A 262 2.86 20.39 -8.76
N ALA A 263 1.60 20.72 -8.49
CA ALA A 263 1.28 21.90 -7.70
C ALA A 263 1.99 21.74 -6.34
N GLY A 264 2.70 22.79 -5.92
CA GLY A 264 3.35 22.78 -4.62
C GLY A 264 2.34 22.51 -3.50
N ILE A 265 2.80 21.87 -2.43
CA ILE A 265 1.95 21.67 -1.25
C ILE A 265 1.84 23.01 -0.52
N ALA A 266 0.61 23.52 -0.39
CA ALA A 266 0.33 24.73 0.37
C ALA A 266 0.15 24.41 1.86
N ASP A 267 0.24 25.42 2.72
CA ASP A 267 -0.22 25.31 4.09
C ASP A 267 -1.74 25.05 4.09
N ALA A 268 -2.16 24.08 4.89
CA ALA A 268 -3.57 23.81 5.12
C ALA A 268 -4.06 24.66 6.30
N GLY A 269 -5.35 25.04 6.24
CA GLY A 269 -6.06 25.65 7.36
C GLY A 269 -6.34 24.63 8.48
N PRO A 270 -7.52 24.70 9.13
CA PRO A 270 -7.91 23.71 10.12
C PRO A 270 -7.77 22.28 9.57
N MET A 271 -7.21 21.39 10.38
CA MET A 271 -6.97 20.00 10.03
C MET A 271 -7.93 19.09 10.79
N LEU A 272 -8.30 17.98 10.16
CA LEU A 272 -8.94 16.86 10.83
C LEU A 272 -8.00 15.65 10.84
N VAL A 273 -7.69 15.14 12.03
CA VAL A 273 -7.08 13.82 12.23
C VAL A 273 -8.12 12.84 12.74
N LEU A 274 -8.25 11.70 12.07
CA LEU A 274 -9.05 10.55 12.50
C LEU A 274 -8.10 9.39 12.84
N SER A 275 -7.92 9.11 14.13
CA SER A 275 -6.94 8.14 14.63
C SER A 275 -7.61 6.89 15.21
N GLY A 276 -7.50 5.78 14.49
CA GLY A 276 -7.94 4.45 14.94
C GLY A 276 -6.81 3.61 15.55
N SER A 277 -5.57 4.08 15.51
CA SER A 277 -4.39 3.34 15.96
C SER A 277 -4.14 3.48 17.46
N ALA A 278 -3.82 2.36 18.11
CA ALA A 278 -3.34 2.29 19.50
C ALA A 278 -1.81 2.23 19.61
N ALA A 279 -1.05 2.63 18.58
CA ALA A 279 0.41 2.57 18.63
C ALA A 279 0.99 3.62 19.62
N PRO A 280 2.12 3.33 20.29
CA PRO A 280 2.79 4.30 21.18
C PRO A 280 3.09 5.64 20.50
N GLN A 281 3.55 5.61 19.24
CA GLN A 281 3.79 6.84 18.46
C GLN A 281 2.54 7.70 18.27
N ASN A 282 1.36 7.07 18.08
CA ASN A 282 0.11 7.81 17.96
C ASN A 282 -0.24 8.53 19.27
N ALA A 283 0.06 7.95 20.44
CA ALA A 283 -0.14 8.62 21.73
C ALA A 283 0.59 9.94 21.79
N VAL A 284 1.89 9.91 21.46
CA VAL A 284 2.74 11.10 21.44
C VAL A 284 2.18 12.13 20.47
N GLN A 285 1.79 11.72 19.26
CA GLN A 285 1.26 12.62 18.23
C GLN A 285 -0.07 13.27 18.64
N ILE A 286 -0.96 12.53 19.30
CA ILE A 286 -2.22 13.07 19.85
C ILE A 286 -1.88 14.12 20.91
N GLU A 287 -1.04 13.81 21.90
CA GLU A 287 -0.69 14.76 22.96
C GLU A 287 -0.01 16.03 22.41
N ARG A 288 0.83 15.90 21.39
CA ARG A 288 1.45 17.05 20.71
C ARG A 288 0.42 17.93 19.99
N ALA A 289 -0.57 17.34 19.32
CA ALA A 289 -1.66 18.10 18.71
C ALA A 289 -2.51 18.83 19.76
N LEU A 290 -2.84 18.19 20.88
CA LEU A 290 -3.57 18.82 21.98
C LEU A 290 -2.78 19.98 22.59
N ALA A 291 -1.48 19.81 22.82
CA ALA A 291 -0.59 20.87 23.29
C ALA A 291 -0.48 22.04 22.29
N ALA A 292 -0.71 21.79 21.00
CA ALA A 292 -0.78 22.82 19.97
C ALA A 292 -2.15 23.52 19.87
N GLY A 293 -3.07 23.25 20.81
CA GLY A 293 -4.40 23.88 20.87
C GLY A 293 -5.47 23.23 20.01
N TRP A 294 -5.24 21.99 19.54
CA TRP A 294 -6.24 21.25 18.79
C TRP A 294 -7.34 20.72 19.71
N GLU A 295 -8.56 20.59 19.19
CA GLU A 295 -9.67 19.96 19.89
C GLU A 295 -9.50 18.43 19.89
N GLY A 296 -9.48 17.82 21.07
CA GLY A 296 -9.41 16.37 21.22
C GLY A 296 -10.80 15.75 21.43
N ILE A 297 -11.25 14.91 20.51
CA ILE A 297 -12.55 14.23 20.62
C ILE A 297 -12.31 12.72 20.77
N ARG A 298 -12.63 12.20 21.95
CA ARG A 298 -12.54 10.76 22.20
C ARG A 298 -13.77 10.05 21.67
N VAL A 299 -13.56 9.03 20.84
CA VAL A 299 -14.64 8.18 20.32
C VAL A 299 -14.93 7.06 21.32
N ASP A 300 -16.15 7.01 21.84
CA ASP A 300 -16.61 5.89 22.68
C ASP A 300 -16.83 4.65 21.82
N MET A 301 -15.87 3.73 21.85
CA MET A 301 -15.93 2.53 21.03
C MET A 301 -17.00 1.53 21.46
N ALA A 302 -17.46 1.54 22.72
CA ALA A 302 -18.57 0.68 23.14
C ALA A 302 -19.88 1.13 22.46
N ARG A 303 -20.12 2.45 22.46
CA ARG A 303 -21.25 3.05 21.71
C ARG A 303 -21.07 2.90 20.20
N ALA A 304 -19.84 2.99 19.68
CA ALA A 304 -19.57 2.83 18.26
C ALA A 304 -19.90 1.41 17.76
N LEU A 305 -19.64 0.40 18.59
CA LEU A 305 -19.86 -0.99 18.23
C LEU A 305 -21.33 -1.42 18.44
N SER A 306 -22.07 -0.77 19.33
CA SER A 306 -23.52 -0.95 19.50
C SER A 306 -24.31 -0.44 18.29
N GLU A 307 -25.09 -1.30 17.64
CA GLU A 307 -25.94 -0.89 16.49
C GLU A 307 -26.98 0.17 16.88
N THR A 308 -27.49 0.11 18.10
CA THR A 308 -28.49 1.05 18.63
C THR A 308 -27.88 2.43 18.91
N ASP A 309 -26.68 2.48 19.51
CA ASP A 309 -26.08 3.74 19.97
C ASP A 309 -25.21 4.41 18.90
N ARG A 310 -24.67 3.64 17.95
CA ARG A 310 -23.75 4.10 16.90
C ARG A 310 -24.29 5.30 16.12
N PRO A 311 -25.55 5.37 15.67
CA PRO A 311 -26.06 6.54 14.95
C PRO A 311 -26.07 7.81 15.82
N GLY A 312 -26.35 7.68 17.12
CA GLY A 312 -26.31 8.79 18.08
C GLY A 312 -24.89 9.30 18.29
N LEU A 313 -23.95 8.39 18.53
CA LEU A 313 -22.53 8.71 18.66
C LEU A 313 -21.98 9.38 17.39
N ALA A 314 -22.30 8.83 16.22
CA ALA A 314 -21.84 9.36 14.93
C ALA A 314 -22.26 10.82 14.74
N ARG A 315 -23.50 11.15 15.11
CA ARG A 315 -24.04 12.52 15.06
C ARG A 315 -23.33 13.43 16.06
N GLU A 316 -23.27 13.02 17.32
CA GLU A 316 -22.67 13.79 18.43
C GLU A 316 -21.21 14.16 18.14
N VAL A 317 -20.40 13.16 17.78
CA VAL A 317 -18.99 13.37 17.42
C VAL A 317 -18.87 14.24 16.17
N GLY A 318 -19.67 13.96 15.14
CA GLY A 318 -19.67 14.75 13.90
C GLY A 318 -20.00 16.23 14.11
N GLU A 319 -21.01 16.54 14.93
CA GLU A 319 -21.41 17.91 15.28
C GLU A 319 -20.31 18.64 16.07
N ALA A 320 -19.73 17.98 17.07
CA ALA A 320 -18.63 18.54 17.86
C ALA A 320 -17.40 18.85 16.99
N MET A 321 -17.02 17.91 16.11
CA MET A 321 -15.92 18.10 15.16
C MET A 321 -16.20 19.28 14.23
N LEU A 322 -17.40 19.32 13.64
CA LEU A 322 -17.77 20.36 12.68
C LEU A 322 -17.81 21.75 13.32
N ALA A 323 -18.29 21.86 14.55
CA ALA A 323 -18.30 23.10 15.31
C ALA A 323 -16.88 23.62 15.56
N ALA A 324 -15.95 22.75 15.99
CA ALA A 324 -14.56 23.12 16.22
C ALA A 324 -13.85 23.57 14.92
N LEU A 325 -14.02 22.81 13.83
CA LEU A 325 -13.42 23.12 12.52
C LEU A 325 -13.93 24.46 11.96
N ARG A 326 -15.23 24.74 12.05
CA ARG A 326 -15.81 26.03 11.63
C ARG A 326 -15.35 27.19 12.51
N GLY A 327 -15.01 26.92 13.77
CA GLY A 327 -14.37 27.86 14.68
C GLY A 327 -12.88 28.08 14.41
N GLY A 328 -12.31 27.48 13.37
CA GLY A 328 -10.90 27.60 13.00
C GLY A 328 -9.94 26.71 13.80
N ARG A 329 -10.46 25.78 14.63
CA ARG A 329 -9.63 24.84 15.41
C ARG A 329 -9.49 23.52 14.67
N SER A 330 -8.25 23.04 14.56
CA SER A 330 -7.98 21.67 14.13
C SER A 330 -8.49 20.66 15.17
N VAL A 331 -8.83 19.45 14.72
CA VAL A 331 -9.45 18.41 15.52
C VAL A 331 -8.67 17.10 15.42
N VAL A 332 -8.49 16.41 16.54
CA VAL A 332 -8.06 15.01 16.59
C VAL A 332 -9.19 14.18 17.19
N ALA A 333 -9.89 13.40 16.37
CA ALA A 333 -10.81 12.38 16.84
C ALA A 333 -10.08 11.04 16.96
N TYR A 334 -10.09 10.41 18.14
CA TYR A 334 -9.31 9.21 18.40
C TYR A 334 -10.07 8.14 19.18
N THR A 335 -9.83 6.87 18.84
CA THR A 335 -10.42 5.69 19.53
C THR A 335 -9.64 5.27 20.76
N ALA A 336 -8.32 5.46 20.74
CA ALA A 336 -7.40 5.21 21.85
C ALA A 336 -6.21 6.17 21.76
N ARG A 337 -5.59 6.49 22.89
CA ARG A 337 -4.34 7.25 22.93
C ARG A 337 -3.14 6.35 22.65
N GLY A 338 -3.07 5.16 23.21
CA GLY A 338 -1.93 4.25 23.05
C GLY A 338 -2.25 2.82 23.51
N PRO A 339 -1.27 1.93 23.62
CA PRO A 339 -1.51 0.51 23.91
C PRO A 339 -2.05 0.26 25.33
N ASP A 340 -1.74 1.17 26.26
CA ASP A 340 -2.18 1.09 27.67
C ASP A 340 -3.49 1.85 27.91
N ASP A 341 -4.17 2.30 26.86
CA ASP A 341 -5.43 3.02 26.98
C ASP A 341 -6.55 2.08 27.49
N PRO A 342 -7.23 2.41 28.61
CA PRO A 342 -8.29 1.57 29.18
C PRO A 342 -9.41 1.18 28.20
N ALA A 343 -9.69 1.99 27.17
CA ALA A 343 -10.73 1.64 26.20
C ALA A 343 -10.40 0.40 25.37
N ILE A 344 -9.12 0.05 25.22
CA ILE A 344 -8.74 -1.20 24.56
C ILE A 344 -9.23 -2.39 25.39
N GLY A 345 -9.07 -2.32 26.71
CA GLY A 345 -9.61 -3.31 27.65
C GLY A 345 -11.13 -3.36 27.62
N GLN A 346 -11.79 -2.20 27.56
CA GLN A 346 -13.25 -2.12 27.48
C GLN A 346 -13.80 -2.78 26.22
N VAL A 347 -13.23 -2.47 25.05
CA VAL A 347 -13.64 -3.09 23.77
C VAL A 347 -13.44 -4.61 23.79
N ARG A 348 -12.32 -5.09 24.36
CA ARG A 348 -12.09 -6.53 24.54
C ARG A 348 -13.11 -7.16 25.49
N GLY A 349 -13.52 -6.43 26.53
CA GLY A 349 -14.52 -6.87 27.50
C GLY A 349 -15.96 -6.92 26.98
N LEU A 350 -16.26 -6.37 25.79
CA LEU A 350 -17.60 -6.40 25.20
C LEU A 350 -18.03 -7.79 24.72
N GLY A 351 -17.12 -8.76 24.64
CA GLY A 351 -17.45 -10.12 24.19
C GLY A 351 -18.02 -10.17 22.78
N LEU A 352 -17.50 -9.30 21.89
CA LEU A 352 -17.92 -9.24 20.48
C LEU A 352 -17.77 -10.61 19.82
N SER A 353 -18.70 -10.97 18.94
CA SER A 353 -18.51 -12.15 18.08
C SER A 353 -17.30 -11.98 17.17
N GLU A 354 -16.70 -13.09 16.75
CA GLU A 354 -15.52 -13.08 15.86
C GLU A 354 -15.80 -12.37 14.52
N ASP A 355 -17.07 -12.27 14.12
CA ASP A 355 -17.50 -11.63 12.87
C ASP A 355 -17.47 -10.09 12.94
N VAL A 356 -17.42 -9.48 14.14
CA VAL A 356 -17.45 -8.02 14.29
C VAL A 356 -16.04 -7.45 14.11
N SER A 357 -15.78 -6.89 12.94
CA SER A 357 -14.56 -6.13 12.68
C SER A 357 -14.63 -4.73 13.28
N VAL A 358 -13.92 -4.51 14.39
CA VAL A 358 -13.76 -3.19 15.02
C VAL A 358 -13.21 -2.17 14.01
N ALA A 359 -12.20 -2.57 13.23
CA ALA A 359 -11.59 -1.71 12.21
C ALA A 359 -12.59 -1.29 11.12
N ALA A 360 -13.51 -2.17 10.72
CA ALA A 360 -14.55 -1.85 9.74
C ALA A 360 -15.55 -0.84 10.27
N VAL A 361 -16.04 -1.02 11.50
CA VAL A 361 -16.96 -0.07 12.13
C VAL A 361 -16.29 1.31 12.30
N THR A 362 -15.05 1.35 12.80
CA THR A 362 -14.30 2.60 12.91
C THR A 362 -14.06 3.24 11.54
N GLY A 363 -13.72 2.45 10.52
CA GLY A 363 -13.51 2.94 9.15
C GLY A 363 -14.76 3.59 8.56
N LEU A 364 -15.94 3.01 8.79
CA LEU A 364 -17.23 3.58 8.35
C LEU A 364 -17.51 4.94 9.01
N LEU A 365 -17.31 5.03 10.34
CA LEU A 365 -17.48 6.28 11.08
C LEU A 365 -16.48 7.34 10.58
N PHE A 366 -15.22 6.95 10.35
CA PHE A 366 -14.20 7.85 9.84
C PHE A 366 -14.53 8.37 8.43
N ALA A 367 -15.02 7.51 7.54
CA ALA A 367 -15.50 7.94 6.24
C ALA A 367 -16.65 8.94 6.37
N GLN A 368 -17.63 8.68 7.24
CA GLN A 368 -18.75 9.60 7.49
C GLN A 368 -18.28 10.96 8.00
N TRP A 369 -17.38 10.99 8.98
CA TRP A 369 -16.88 12.24 9.56
C TRP A 369 -15.95 13.00 8.62
N ALA A 370 -15.14 12.30 7.83
CA ALA A 370 -14.34 12.92 6.78
C ALA A 370 -15.23 13.60 5.73
N ARG A 371 -16.31 12.94 5.25
CA ARG A 371 -17.32 13.58 4.38
C ARG A 371 -17.88 14.85 5.01
N LEU A 372 -18.35 14.75 6.26
CA LEU A 372 -18.95 15.86 6.99
C LEU A 372 -17.99 17.05 7.13
N ALA A 373 -16.72 16.78 7.42
CA ALA A 373 -15.71 17.82 7.59
C ALA A 373 -15.36 18.51 6.26
N VAL A 374 -15.20 17.75 5.18
CA VAL A 374 -14.90 18.31 3.86
C VAL A 374 -16.07 19.15 3.35
N GLN A 375 -17.30 18.62 3.37
CA GLN A 375 -18.49 19.34 2.88
C GLN A 375 -18.91 20.49 3.80
N GLY A 376 -18.88 20.25 5.11
CA GLY A 376 -19.45 21.16 6.10
C GLY A 376 -18.48 22.26 6.55
N ALA A 377 -17.17 22.01 6.54
CA ALA A 377 -16.13 22.96 6.94
C ALA A 377 -15.16 23.34 5.81
N GLY A 378 -15.32 22.78 4.61
CA GLY A 378 -14.46 23.11 3.46
C GLY A 378 -13.03 22.63 3.63
N LEU A 379 -12.80 21.51 4.33
CA LEU A 379 -11.44 21.02 4.56
C LEU A 379 -10.78 20.55 3.26
N GLY A 380 -9.64 21.17 2.94
CA GLY A 380 -8.80 20.74 1.82
C GLY A 380 -7.81 19.63 2.16
N ARG A 381 -7.54 19.39 3.46
CA ARG A 381 -6.59 18.35 3.91
C ARG A 381 -7.05 17.68 5.21
N LEU A 382 -6.87 16.36 5.28
CA LEU A 382 -7.13 15.55 6.48
C LEU A 382 -6.08 14.45 6.68
N VAL A 383 -6.06 13.85 7.87
CA VAL A 383 -5.15 12.76 8.24
C VAL A 383 -5.97 11.55 8.69
N LEU A 384 -5.70 10.39 8.10
CA LEU A 384 -6.19 9.10 8.59
C LEU A 384 -5.02 8.34 9.20
N ALA A 385 -5.15 7.96 10.48
CA ALA A 385 -4.09 7.28 11.21
C ALA A 385 -4.54 5.88 11.69
N GLY A 386 -3.78 4.87 11.27
CA GLY A 386 -4.03 3.44 11.53
C GLY A 386 -4.25 2.66 10.24
N GLY A 387 -3.48 1.61 10.01
CA GLY A 387 -3.43 0.91 8.71
C GLY A 387 -4.79 0.42 8.22
N ASP A 388 -5.40 -0.50 8.96
CA ASP A 388 -6.67 -1.13 8.56
C ASP A 388 -7.82 -0.12 8.54
N THR A 389 -7.93 0.68 9.60
CA THR A 389 -8.98 1.70 9.72
C THR A 389 -8.90 2.75 8.60
N SER A 390 -7.70 3.23 8.26
CA SER A 390 -7.53 4.21 7.17
C SER A 390 -7.88 3.60 5.83
N SER A 391 -7.51 2.33 5.60
CA SER A 391 -7.84 1.61 4.37
C SER A 391 -9.36 1.46 4.20
N LEU A 392 -10.06 1.12 5.28
CA LEU A 392 -11.52 0.95 5.29
C LEU A 392 -12.23 2.30 5.17
N ALA A 393 -11.73 3.35 5.84
CA ALA A 393 -12.23 4.71 5.69
C ALA A 393 -12.07 5.22 4.26
N MET A 394 -10.90 5.01 3.64
CA MET A 394 -10.66 5.37 2.23
C MET A 394 -11.61 4.67 1.28
N ARG A 395 -11.86 3.37 1.48
CA ARG A 395 -12.87 2.62 0.69
C ARG A 395 -14.29 3.10 0.96
N GLY A 396 -14.54 3.66 2.14
CA GLY A 396 -15.83 4.20 2.55
C GLY A 396 -16.10 5.60 2.04
N LEU A 397 -15.11 6.33 1.51
CA LEU A 397 -15.25 7.65 0.88
C LEU A 397 -15.71 7.53 -0.59
N ASP A 398 -16.28 8.60 -1.14
CA ASP A 398 -16.74 8.65 -2.53
C ASP A 398 -15.60 8.95 -3.54
N ALA A 399 -14.35 8.77 -3.12
CA ALA A 399 -13.19 8.82 -4.01
C ALA A 399 -13.03 7.45 -4.69
N TYR A 400 -12.72 7.45 -5.98
CA TYR A 400 -12.49 6.20 -6.71
C TYR A 400 -11.00 5.89 -6.88
N ALA A 401 -10.15 6.92 -6.78
CA ALA A 401 -8.70 6.76 -6.88
C ALA A 401 -7.96 7.82 -6.05
N LEU A 402 -6.64 7.65 -5.97
CA LEU A 402 -5.73 8.62 -5.39
C LEU A 402 -4.44 8.71 -6.21
N ARG A 403 -3.72 9.83 -6.04
CA ARG A 403 -2.34 10.04 -6.49
C ARG A 403 -1.48 10.37 -5.29
N ILE A 404 -0.18 10.08 -5.35
CA ILE A 404 0.75 10.67 -4.37
C ILE A 404 0.94 12.14 -4.74
N ALA A 405 0.79 13.03 -3.76
CA ALA A 405 1.01 14.46 -3.90
C ALA A 405 2.38 14.86 -3.34
N ALA A 406 2.76 14.25 -2.22
CA ALA A 406 4.06 14.45 -1.59
C ALA A 406 4.36 13.35 -0.58
N ILE A 407 5.63 13.24 -0.19
CA ILE A 407 6.10 12.33 0.86
C ILE A 407 6.63 13.16 2.02
N ALA A 408 6.14 12.87 3.23
CA ALA A 408 6.63 13.53 4.43
C ALA A 408 8.07 13.10 4.71
N ARG A 409 8.88 14.02 5.26
CA ARG A 409 10.27 13.73 5.65
C ARG A 409 10.42 12.51 6.57
N GLN A 410 9.37 12.15 7.29
CA GLN A 410 9.33 11.05 8.25
C GLN A 410 8.42 9.88 7.82
N GLY A 411 8.18 9.72 6.51
CA GLY A 411 7.65 8.49 5.91
C GLY A 411 6.12 8.41 5.73
N GLY A 412 5.37 9.46 6.06
CA GLY A 412 3.95 9.57 5.72
C GLY A 412 3.74 9.96 4.26
N ARG A 413 2.59 9.60 3.66
CA ARG A 413 2.27 9.94 2.27
C ARG A 413 1.07 10.87 2.24
N LEU A 414 1.23 12.03 1.59
CA LEU A 414 0.12 12.88 1.24
C LEU A 414 -0.43 12.41 -0.10
N CYS A 415 -1.70 12.02 -0.10
CA CYS A 415 -2.38 11.57 -1.30
C CYS A 415 -3.41 12.62 -1.72
N ARG A 416 -3.52 12.88 -3.02
CA ARG A 416 -4.62 13.67 -3.57
C ARG A 416 -5.71 12.74 -4.07
N LEU A 417 -6.94 12.95 -3.59
CA LEU A 417 -8.09 12.15 -3.98
C LEU A 417 -8.54 12.49 -5.39
N VAL A 418 -9.09 11.47 -6.04
CA VAL A 418 -9.74 11.59 -7.35
C VAL A 418 -11.17 11.10 -7.20
N SER A 419 -12.12 11.95 -7.54
CA SER A 419 -13.55 11.68 -7.40
C SER A 419 -14.34 12.28 -8.56
N ASP A 420 -15.54 11.74 -8.80
CA ASP A 420 -16.54 12.40 -9.66
C ASP A 420 -17.38 13.42 -8.84
N GLN A 421 -17.06 13.62 -7.57
CA GLN A 421 -17.67 14.59 -6.67
C GLN A 421 -16.78 15.82 -6.51
N ASP A 422 -17.25 16.99 -6.94
CA ASP A 422 -16.47 18.25 -6.90
C ASP A 422 -15.99 18.63 -5.50
N TRP A 423 -16.74 18.29 -4.46
CA TRP A 423 -16.38 18.59 -3.08
C TRP A 423 -15.24 17.69 -2.54
N LEU A 424 -14.95 16.57 -3.19
CA LEU A 424 -13.95 15.58 -2.75
C LEU A 424 -12.74 15.50 -3.69
N ASP A 425 -12.94 15.77 -4.99
CA ASP A 425 -11.86 15.76 -5.96
C ASP A 425 -10.78 16.78 -5.58
N GLY A 426 -9.52 16.34 -5.56
CA GLY A 426 -8.41 17.21 -5.16
C GLY A 426 -8.16 17.34 -3.66
N VAL A 427 -9.06 16.85 -2.79
CA VAL A 427 -8.82 16.83 -1.34
C VAL A 427 -7.59 16.00 -1.01
N GLU A 428 -6.79 16.49 -0.08
CA GLU A 428 -5.54 15.85 0.32
C GLU A 428 -5.74 15.00 1.58
N VAL A 429 -5.24 13.77 1.57
CA VAL A 429 -5.32 12.84 2.69
C VAL A 429 -3.93 12.32 3.01
N MET A 430 -3.46 12.61 4.22
CA MET A 430 -2.28 11.92 4.75
C MET A 430 -2.70 10.55 5.29
N LEU A 431 -2.14 9.49 4.72
CA LEU A 431 -2.30 8.13 5.22
C LEU A 431 -1.11 7.78 6.11
N LYS A 432 -1.35 7.55 7.40
CA LYS A 432 -0.30 7.30 8.40
C LYS A 432 -0.45 5.91 9.03
N GLY A 433 0.56 5.05 8.80
CA GLY A 433 0.71 3.83 9.58
C GLY A 433 0.97 4.13 11.06
N GLY A 434 0.62 3.21 11.97
CA GLY A 434 0.75 3.45 13.42
C GLY A 434 2.17 3.82 13.87
N GLN A 435 3.19 3.27 13.21
CA GLN A 435 4.61 3.50 13.51
C GLN A 435 5.26 4.60 12.66
N VAL A 436 4.49 5.27 11.79
CA VAL A 436 5.01 6.28 10.85
C VAL A 436 4.95 7.68 11.47
N GLY A 437 5.97 8.50 11.18
CA GLY A 437 6.10 9.88 11.63
C GLY A 437 6.66 10.02 13.04
N GLY A 438 7.28 11.16 13.29
CA GLY A 438 7.76 11.60 14.58
C GLY A 438 6.67 12.27 15.43
N PRO A 439 7.04 12.88 16.56
CA PRO A 439 6.10 13.44 17.53
C PRO A 439 5.15 14.48 16.95
N ASP A 440 5.62 15.32 16.03
CA ASP A 440 4.85 16.45 15.50
C ASP A 440 4.08 16.11 14.20
N ALA A 441 4.04 14.83 13.79
CA ALA A 441 3.52 14.42 12.48
C ALA A 441 2.10 14.92 12.15
N PHE A 442 1.20 15.04 13.14
CA PHE A 442 -0.14 15.58 12.93
C PHE A 442 -0.13 17.10 12.69
N VAL A 443 0.67 17.84 13.44
CA VAL A 443 0.79 19.29 13.29
C VAL A 443 1.54 19.63 12.01
N ASP A 444 2.61 18.89 11.71
CA ASP A 444 3.42 19.04 10.51
C ASP A 444 2.62 18.74 9.24
N ALA A 445 1.62 17.86 9.29
CA ALA A 445 0.77 17.56 8.13
C ALA A 445 0.08 18.80 7.55
N ALA A 446 -0.16 19.83 8.37
CA ALA A 446 -0.72 21.10 7.92
C ALA A 446 0.28 21.95 7.13
N ARG A 447 1.59 21.79 7.37
CA ARG A 447 2.62 22.73 6.91
C ARG A 447 3.26 22.26 5.61
N ALA A 448 3.33 23.14 4.62
CA ALA A 448 3.97 22.91 3.33
C ALA A 448 5.40 22.37 3.48
N GLU A 449 6.17 22.93 4.42
CA GLU A 449 7.58 22.58 4.64
C GLU A 449 7.83 21.14 5.11
N ALA A 450 6.80 20.46 5.64
CA ALA A 450 6.90 19.07 6.09
C ALA A 450 6.97 18.07 4.92
N TRP A 451 6.58 18.53 3.74
CA TRP A 451 6.39 17.71 2.55
C TRP A 451 7.55 17.85 1.56
N ARG A 452 8.03 16.71 1.06
CA ARG A 452 8.91 16.64 -0.11
C ARG A 452 8.03 16.33 -1.31
N VAL A 453 8.01 17.25 -2.27
CA VAL A 453 7.29 17.12 -3.54
C VAL A 453 8.08 16.21 -4.48
#